data_AF-A0A1H5BF62-F1
#
_entry.id   AF-A0A1H5BF62-F1
#
_cell.length_a   1.000
_cell.length_b   1.000
_cell.length_c   1.000
_cell.angle_alpha   90.00
_cell.angle_beta   90.00
_cell.angle_gamma   90.00
#
_symmetry.space_group_name_H-M   'P 1'
#
loop_
_entity.id
_entity.type
_entity.pdbx_description
1 polymer ?
#
loop_
_entity_poly.entity_id
_entity_poly.type
_entity_poly.pdbx_seq_one_letter_code
_entity_poly.pdbx_strand_id
1 'polypeptide(L)'
;MQTITTSAHIEPDTRIRVTRFPDRTNPFVSLRIGGDFAEIALIARSGTAPSLRDLAAAATEAAAALDAMTTDTAGGDLDVPQASR
;
A
#
# COMPACT_ATOMS: atom_id res chain seq x y z
N MET A 1 0.33 -22.63 15.12
CA MET A 1 0.23 -21.21 14.74
C MET A 1 -1.05 -21.07 13.94
N GLN A 2 -2.02 -20.28 14.40
CA GLN A 2 -3.20 -20.00 13.57
C GLN A 2 -2.84 -18.84 12.65
N THR A 3 -2.48 -19.16 11.40
CA THR A 3 -2.20 -18.16 10.37
C THR A 3 -3.54 -17.67 9.83
N ILE A 4 -3.84 -16.39 10.06
CA ILE A 4 -4.95 -15.72 9.39
C ILE A 4 -4.34 -15.00 8.18
N THR A 5 -4.79 -15.37 6.99
CA THR A 5 -4.45 -14.66 5.76
C THR A 5 -5.69 -13.91 5.31
N THR A 6 -5.57 -12.59 5.20
CA THR A 6 -6.61 -11.72 4.66
C THR A 6 -6.03 -11.04 3.43
N SER A 7 -6.75 -11.10 2.31
CA SER A 7 -6.45 -10.34 1.10
C SER A 7 -7.53 -9.29 0.89
N ALA A 8 -7.11 -8.09 0.48
CA ALA A 8 -7.99 -7.00 0.10
C ALA A 8 -7.37 -6.28 -1.09
N HIS A 9 -8.22 -5.76 -1.97
CA HIS A 9 -7.80 -4.86 -3.04
C HIS A 9 -7.85 -3.43 -2.51
N ILE A 10 -6.85 -2.63 -2.86
CA ILE A 10 -6.81 -1.19 -2.54
C ILE A 10 -7.38 -0.46 -3.76
N GLU A 11 -8.49 0.26 -3.57
CA GLU A 11 -9.08 1.10 -4.61
C GLU A 11 -8.43 2.50 -4.62
N PRO A 12 -8.41 3.23 -5.75
CA PRO A 12 -7.75 4.53 -5.85
C PRO A 12 -8.25 5.60 -4.86
N ASP A 13 -9.48 5.48 -4.37
CA ASP A 13 -10.12 6.39 -3.42
C ASP A 13 -10.01 5.93 -1.95
N THR A 14 -9.19 4.90 -1.70
CA THR A 14 -8.92 4.38 -0.35
C THR A 14 -8.39 5.49 0.56
N ARG A 15 -9.03 5.66 1.73
CA ARG A 15 -8.61 6.65 2.72
C ARG A 15 -7.62 6.04 3.70
N ILE A 16 -6.57 6.80 4.01
CA ILE A 16 -5.56 6.44 5.01
C ILE A 16 -5.65 7.41 6.18
N ARG A 17 -5.83 6.90 7.40
CA ARG A 17 -5.93 7.71 8.62
C ARG A 17 -5.00 7.21 9.70
N VAL A 18 -4.32 8.13 10.37
CA VAL A 18 -3.46 7.84 11.53
C VAL A 18 -4.08 8.45 12.77
N THR A 19 -4.37 7.62 13.77
CA THR A 19 -4.91 8.06 15.07
C THR A 19 -3.95 7.68 16.18
N ARG A 20 -3.61 8.64 17.04
CA ARG A 20 -2.71 8.42 18.20
C ARG A 20 -3.53 8.15 19.44
N PHE A 21 -3.11 7.15 20.22
CA PHE A 21 -3.71 6.81 21.51
C PHE A 21 -2.63 6.93 22.61
N PRO A 22 -2.49 8.13 23.21
CA PRO A 22 -1.49 8.39 24.23
C PRO A 22 -1.97 7.89 25.60
N ASP A 23 -2.07 6.57 25.76
CA ASP A 23 -2.23 5.93 27.08
C ASP A 23 -0.88 5.95 27.82
N ARG A 24 -0.90 6.14 29.14
CA ARG A 24 0.30 6.12 29.99
C ARG A 24 0.90 4.73 30.13
N THR A 25 0.10 3.67 30.03
CA THR A 25 0.53 2.28 30.28
C THR A 25 0.79 1.53 28.97
N ASN A 26 0.01 1.78 27.93
CA ASN A 26 0.17 1.11 26.63
C ASN A 26 -0.11 2.05 25.45
N PRO A 27 0.75 3.04 25.19
CA PRO A 27 0.58 3.96 24.07
C PRO A 27 0.73 3.24 22.72
N PHE A 28 -0.16 3.57 21.77
CA PHE A 28 -0.12 3.04 20.42
C PHE A 28 -0.64 4.03 19.38
N VAL A 29 -0.37 3.71 18.12
CA VAL A 29 -0.91 4.38 16.94
C VAL A 29 -1.74 3.36 16.16
N SER A 30 -2.92 3.79 15.70
CA SER A 30 -3.72 3.04 14.74
C SER A 30 -3.56 3.67 13.37
N LEU A 31 -3.06 2.89 12.41
CA LEU A 31 -3.11 3.21 10.98
C LEU A 31 -4.31 2.48 10.40
N ARG A 32 -5.27 3.21 9.85
CA ARG A 32 -6.45 2.65 9.22
C ARG A 32 -6.42 2.92 7.73
N ILE A 33 -6.68 1.88 6.94
CA ILE A 33 -6.66 1.88 5.47
C ILE A 33 -7.99 1.28 5.03
N GLY A 34 -8.84 2.08 4.38
CA GLY A 34 -10.13 1.56 3.92
C GLY A 34 -11.13 2.61 3.47
N GLY A 35 -12.28 2.10 3.03
CA GLY A 35 -13.45 2.85 2.58
C GLY A 35 -14.72 2.33 3.25
N ASP A 36 -15.88 2.55 2.63
CA ASP A 36 -17.19 2.37 3.27
C ASP A 36 -17.54 0.90 3.61
N PHE A 37 -16.90 -0.08 2.95
CA PHE A 37 -17.25 -1.51 3.08
C PHE A 37 -16.24 -2.35 3.87
N ALA A 38 -14.96 -1.99 3.88
CA ALA A 38 -13.92 -2.73 4.57
C ALA A 38 -12.78 -1.80 5.01
N GLU A 39 -12.22 -2.09 6.19
CA GLU A 39 -11.14 -1.31 6.77
C GLU A 39 -10.09 -2.21 7.43
N ILE A 40 -8.83 -1.99 7.05
CA ILE A 40 -7.68 -2.62 7.66
C ILE A 40 -7.15 -1.67 8.73
N ALA A 41 -7.09 -2.14 9.98
CA ALA A 41 -6.49 -1.40 11.08
C ALA A 41 -5.19 -2.07 11.54
N LEU A 42 -4.07 -1.39 11.37
CA LEU A 42 -2.77 -1.77 11.91
C LEU A 42 -2.56 -1.06 13.25
N ILE A 43 -2.32 -1.83 14.31
CA ILE A 43 -2.07 -1.32 15.66
C ILE A 43 -0.57 -1.42 15.98
N ALA A 44 0.08 -0.26 16.03
CA ALA A 44 1.51 -0.15 16.28
C ALA A 44 1.77 0.40 17.69
N ARG A 45 2.36 -0.42 18.55
CA ARG A 45 2.74 0.00 19.92
C ARG A 45 4.03 0.82 19.90
N SER A 46 4.30 1.53 20.99
CA SER A 46 5.63 2.15 21.18
C SER A 46 6.76 1.16 20.94
N GLY A 47 7.80 1.60 20.22
CA GLY A 47 8.95 0.78 19.84
C GLY A 47 8.86 0.12 18.46
N THR A 48 7.68 0.06 17.83
CA THR A 48 7.54 -0.55 16.48
C THR A 48 7.70 0.46 15.34
N ALA A 49 8.23 1.65 15.61
CA ALA A 49 8.45 2.68 14.60
C ALA A 49 9.35 2.22 13.43
N PRO A 50 10.44 1.45 13.64
CA PRO A 50 11.22 0.90 12.53
C PRO A 50 10.37 0.06 11.57
N SER A 51 9.55 -0.87 12.09
CA SER A 51 8.69 -1.72 11.26
C SER A 51 7.67 -0.93 10.43
N LEU A 52 7.17 0.20 10.94
CA LEU A 52 6.31 1.09 10.16
C LEU A 52 7.08 1.81 9.04
N ARG A 53 8.35 2.14 9.25
CA ARG A 53 9.21 2.71 8.19
C ARG A 53 9.49 1.67 7.11
N ASP A 54 9.76 0.43 7.50
CA ASP A 54 9.97 -0.67 6.55
C ASP A 54 8.71 -0.92 5.71
N LEU A 55 7.53 -0.91 6.34
CA LEU A 55 6.25 -1.00 5.64
C LEU A 55 6.06 0.16 4.65
N ALA A 56 6.36 1.40 5.06
CA ALA A 56 6.25 2.57 4.18
C ALA A 56 7.21 2.50 2.99
N ALA A 57 8.44 2.00 3.20
CA ALA A 57 9.41 1.79 2.14
C ALA A 57 8.90 0.74 1.12
N ALA A 58 8.41 -0.41 1.60
CA ALA A 58 7.84 -1.45 0.75
C ALA A 58 6.61 -0.95 -0.03
N ALA A 59 5.74 -0.15 0.60
CA ALA A 59 4.59 0.45 -0.09
C ALA A 59 5.02 1.44 -1.19
N THR A 60 6.08 2.21 -0.93
CA THR A 60 6.64 3.15 -1.93
C THR A 60 7.26 2.40 -3.12
N GLU A 61 7.99 1.31 -2.85
CA GLU A 61 8.55 0.44 -3.89
C GLU A 61 7.45 -0.19 -4.75
N ALA A 62 6.39 -0.69 -4.12
CA ALA A 62 5.25 -1.26 -4.83
C ALA A 62 4.54 -0.23 -5.74
N ALA A 63 4.40 1.01 -5.28
CA ALA A 63 3.83 2.09 -6.10
C ALA A 63 4.70 2.36 -7.34
N ALA A 64 6.02 2.48 -7.18
CA ALA A 64 6.94 2.68 -8.30
C ALA A 64 6.89 1.52 -9.30
N ALA A 65 6.75 0.28 -8.83
CA ALA A 65 6.57 -0.87 -9.70
C ALA A 65 5.26 -0.81 -10.51
N LEU A 66 4.15 -0.36 -9.90
CA LEU A 66 2.88 -0.14 -10.60
C LEU A 66 3.01 0.95 -11.68
N ASP A 67 3.69 2.05 -11.39
CA ASP A 67 3.92 3.12 -12.35
C ASP A 67 4.75 2.61 -13.57
N ALA A 68 5.77 1.80 -13.31
CA ALA A 68 6.58 1.19 -14.38
C ALA A 68 5.75 0.26 -15.27
N MET A 69 4.92 -0.62 -14.68
CA MET A 69 4.05 -1.54 -15.42
C MET A 69 3.06 -0.82 -16.35
N THR A 70 2.53 0.33 -15.91
CA THR A 70 1.63 1.13 -16.77
C THR A 70 2.35 1.83 -17.91
N THR A 71 3.63 2.19 -17.73
CA THR A 71 4.46 2.82 -18.76
C THR A 71 4.84 1.83 -19.87
N ASP A 72 5.21 0.60 -19.51
CA ASP A 72 5.55 -0.46 -20.48
C ASP A 72 4.36 -0.87 -21.35
N THR A 73 3.15 -0.83 -20.79
CA THR A 73 1.91 -1.15 -21.52
C THR A 73 1.60 -0.09 -22.60
N ALA A 74 1.98 1.17 -22.39
CA ALA A 74 1.76 2.25 -23.36
C ALA A 74 2.82 2.31 -24.49
N GLY A 75 3.98 1.69 -24.31
CA GLY A 75 5.08 1.69 -25.28
C GLY A 75 4.99 0.62 -26.37
N GLY A 76 4.02 -0.30 -26.31
CA GLY A 76 3.92 -1.46 -27.20
C GLY A 76 3.29 -1.23 -28.58
N ASP A 77 2.76 -0.03 -28.86
CA ASP A 77 1.94 0.24 -30.07
C ASP A 77 2.65 1.13 -31.12
N LEU A 78 3.94 1.41 -30.95
CA LEU A 78 4.72 2.24 -31.87
C LEU A 78 5.99 1.53 -32.38
N ASP A 79 5.88 0.30 -32.88
CA ASP A 79 6.86 -0.21 -33.85
C ASP A 79 6.25 -1.25 -34.81
N VAL A 80 5.43 -0.77 -35.74
CA VAL A 80 5.25 -1.47 -37.02
C VAL A 80 5.52 -0.45 -38.13
N PRO A 81 6.74 -0.38 -38.68
CA PRO A 81 6.93 0.19 -39.99
C PRO A 81 6.28 -0.79 -40.98
N GLN A 82 5.11 -0.41 -41.48
CA GLN A 82 4.52 -1.05 -42.65
C GLN A 82 5.50 -1.02 -43.83
N ALA A 83 5.50 -2.14 -44.55
CA ALA A 83 6.26 -2.45 -45.74
C ALA A 83 6.40 -1.30 -46.78
N SER A 84 7.50 -1.35 -47.53
CA SER A 84 7.53 -1.08 -48.97
C SER A 84 8.62 -1.98 -49.55
N ARG A 85 8.25 -3.10 -50.19
CA ARG A 85 8.12 -3.26 -51.65
C ARG A 85 9.36 -2.82 -52.42
#